data_AF-A0A1Q6XJ02-F1
#
_entry.id   AF-A0A1Q6XJ02-F1
#
_cell.length_a   1.000
_cell.length_b   1.000
_cell.length_c   1.000
_cell.angle_alpha   90.00
_cell.angle_beta   90.00
_cell.angle_gamma   90.00
#
_symmetry.space_group_name_H-M   'P 1'
#
loop_
_entity.id
_entity.type
_entity.pdbx_description
1 polymer ?
#
loop_
_entity_poly.entity_id
_entity_poly.type
_entity_poly.pdbx_seq_one_letter_code
_entity_poly.pdbx_strand_id
1 'polypeptide(L)'
;MPVELAVPGDHNRQNAGVALAAVELAGYSRAEAARVLGEFRGATRRLELRGQVGGVDVVDSYAHHPRELAADIAAARDGGRVLALFQPHLYSRTRHLAREFAAALASADVVAVTDVYRAREQPIEGVTGKLVVDALAETRPGMELGWTPAVEEGVRFLARRARTGDRVLTLGAGDVDRAATLILEALA
;
A
#
# COMPACT_ATOMS: atom_id res chain seq x y z
N MET A 1 30.14 -4.60 5.68
CA MET A 1 29.58 -3.92 6.85
C MET A 1 28.06 -4.06 6.76
N PRO A 2 27.37 -4.56 7.79
CA PRO A 2 25.91 -4.54 7.82
C PRO A 2 25.41 -3.09 7.88
N VAL A 3 24.28 -2.81 7.20
CA VAL A 3 23.59 -1.51 7.24
C VAL A 3 22.19 -1.77 7.78
N GLU A 4 21.86 -1.17 8.92
CA GLU A 4 20.50 -1.17 9.44
C GLU A 4 19.71 -0.02 8.80
N LEU A 5 18.51 -0.31 8.29
CA LEU A 5 17.63 0.69 7.67
C LEU A 5 16.45 0.95 8.59
N ALA A 6 16.06 2.21 8.72
CA ALA A 6 14.86 2.60 9.46
C ALA A 6 13.56 2.30 8.68
N VAL A 7 13.65 2.07 7.36
CA VAL A 7 12.51 1.76 6.49
C VAL A 7 12.33 0.25 6.31
N PRO A 8 11.10 -0.28 6.37
CA PRO A 8 10.85 -1.72 6.26
C PRO A 8 10.88 -2.22 4.82
N GLY A 9 11.02 -3.54 4.65
CA GLY A 9 10.78 -4.23 3.38
C GLY A 9 12.02 -4.49 2.52
N ASP A 10 11.98 -5.62 1.80
CA ASP A 10 13.08 -6.11 0.96
C ASP A 10 13.39 -5.18 -0.21
N HIS A 11 12.36 -4.57 -0.78
CA HIS A 11 12.50 -3.59 -1.84
C HIS A 11 13.29 -2.35 -1.37
N ASN A 12 13.09 -1.90 -0.12
CA ASN A 12 13.87 -0.80 0.44
C ASN A 12 15.32 -1.21 0.72
N ARG A 13 15.58 -2.47 1.09
CA ARG A 13 16.96 -3.00 1.17
C ARG A 13 17.66 -2.99 -0.19
N GLN A 14 16.95 -3.35 -1.26
CA GLN A 14 17.47 -3.28 -2.62
C GLN A 14 17.72 -1.83 -3.06
N ASN A 15 16.77 -0.93 -2.81
CA ASN A 15 16.92 0.50 -3.09
C ASN A 15 18.13 1.10 -2.36
N ALA A 16 18.32 0.76 -1.08
CA ALA A 16 19.47 1.20 -0.30
C ALA A 16 20.79 0.65 -0.86
N GLY A 17 20.81 -0.59 -1.35
CA GLY A 17 21.98 -1.16 -2.01
C GLY A 17 22.37 -0.41 -3.29
N VAL A 18 21.38 -0.04 -4.11
CA VAL A 18 21.60 0.79 -5.32
C VAL A 18 22.08 2.19 -4.94
N ALA A 19 21.46 2.81 -3.94
CA ALA A 19 21.86 4.13 -3.45
C ALA A 19 23.30 4.11 -2.91
N LEU A 20 23.67 3.07 -2.15
CA LEU A 20 25.03 2.89 -1.65
C LEU A 20 26.04 2.84 -2.80
N ALA A 21 25.79 2.01 -3.81
CA ALA A 21 26.65 1.89 -4.98
C ALA A 21 26.76 3.21 -5.77
N ALA A 22 25.66 3.94 -5.92
CA ALA A 22 25.66 5.23 -6.61
C ALA A 22 26.48 6.30 -5.87
N VAL A 23 26.38 6.34 -4.54
CA VAL A 23 27.15 7.27 -3.70
C VAL A 23 28.65 6.95 -3.70
N GLU A 24 29.01 5.65 -3.72
CA GLU A 24 30.39 5.21 -3.90
C GLU A 24 30.97 5.65 -5.25
N LEU A 25 30.20 5.47 -6.33
CA LEU A 25 30.62 5.92 -7.67
C LEU A 25 30.75 7.44 -7.78
N ALA A 26 30.05 8.20 -6.94
CA ALA A 26 30.19 9.65 -6.83
C ALA A 26 31.41 10.10 -6.00
N GLY A 27 32.21 9.16 -5.47
CA GLY A 27 33.47 9.43 -4.76
C GLY A 27 33.37 9.51 -3.24
N TYR A 28 32.22 9.20 -2.64
CA TYR A 28 32.06 9.17 -1.19
C TYR A 28 32.40 7.79 -0.61
N SER A 29 32.81 7.74 0.65
CA SER A 29 33.18 6.47 1.28
C SER A 29 31.95 5.61 1.58
N ARG A 30 32.12 4.28 1.48
CA ARG A 30 31.09 3.29 1.88
C ARG A 30 30.56 3.54 3.29
N ALA A 31 31.44 3.89 4.22
CA ALA A 31 31.11 4.07 5.63
C ALA A 31 30.21 5.28 5.85
N GLU A 32 30.52 6.42 5.21
CA GLU A 32 29.68 7.62 5.27
C GLU A 32 28.33 7.39 4.62
N ALA A 33 28.31 6.76 3.45
CA ALA A 33 27.09 6.44 2.72
C ALA A 33 26.19 5.49 3.54
N ALA A 34 26.76 4.45 4.15
CA ALA A 34 26.04 3.52 5.01
C ALA A 34 25.41 4.22 6.23
N ARG A 35 26.14 5.14 6.88
CA ARG A 35 25.63 5.91 8.01
C ARG A 35 24.41 6.76 7.60
N VAL A 36 24.53 7.51 6.50
CA VAL A 36 23.46 8.39 6.02
C VAL A 36 22.23 7.57 5.55
N LEU A 37 22.45 6.42 4.92
CA LEU A 37 21.35 5.52 4.52
C LEU A 37 20.58 4.98 5.73
N GLY A 38 21.26 4.69 6.84
CA GLY A 38 20.59 4.25 8.08
C GLY A 38 19.72 5.35 8.72
N GLU A 39 20.02 6.63 8.44
CA GLU A 39 19.26 7.78 8.94
C GLU A 39 18.02 8.09 8.08
N PHE A 40 17.89 7.50 6.88
CA PHE A 40 16.77 7.73 5.98
C PHE A 40 15.45 7.25 6.61
N ARG A 41 14.52 8.19 6.84
CA ARG A 41 13.23 7.93 7.49
C ARG A 41 12.08 7.65 6.51
N GLY A 42 12.40 7.41 5.25
CA GLY A 42 11.40 7.18 4.20
C GLY A 42 11.08 8.43 3.39
N ALA A 43 10.19 8.24 2.42
CA ALA A 43 9.60 9.30 1.64
C ALA A 43 8.11 9.38 1.97
N THR A 44 7.51 10.55 1.78
CA THR A 44 6.07 10.74 1.98
C THR A 44 5.30 9.71 1.16
N ARG A 45 4.27 9.11 1.78
CA ARG A 45 3.44 8.06 1.18
C ARG A 45 4.25 6.85 0.72
N ARG A 46 5.27 6.40 1.46
CA ARG A 46 5.99 5.15 1.17
C ARG A 46 6.10 4.32 2.45
N LEU A 47 5.08 3.50 2.70
CA LEU A 47 4.87 2.80 3.97
C LEU A 47 4.96 3.76 5.17
N GLU A 48 4.35 4.93 5.03
CA GLU A 48 4.38 5.99 6.02
C GLU A 48 3.39 5.67 7.14
N LEU A 49 3.87 5.51 8.38
CA LEU A 49 3.00 5.39 9.55
C LEU A 49 2.28 6.72 9.79
N ARG A 50 0.95 6.71 9.65
CA ARG A 50 0.08 7.88 9.83
C ARG A 50 -0.40 8.04 11.26
N GLY A 51 -0.45 6.94 12.01
CA GLY A 51 -0.82 6.94 13.42
C GLY A 51 -1.21 5.54 13.90
N GLN A 52 -1.54 5.46 15.19
CA GLN A 52 -2.03 4.25 15.83
C GLN A 52 -3.20 4.58 16.75
N VAL A 53 -4.28 3.80 16.69
CA VAL A 53 -5.45 3.92 17.56
C VAL A 53 -5.94 2.51 17.93
N GLY A 54 -6.23 2.26 19.21
CA GLY A 54 -6.72 0.94 19.66
C GLY A 54 -5.75 -0.23 19.40
N GLY A 55 -4.45 0.06 19.24
CA GLY A 55 -3.44 -0.91 18.83
C GLY A 55 -3.55 -1.34 17.36
N VAL A 56 -4.20 -0.55 16.52
CA VAL A 56 -4.23 -0.70 15.05
C VAL A 56 -3.33 0.36 14.44
N ASP A 57 -2.36 -0.06 13.65
CA ASP A 57 -1.49 0.86 12.89
C ASP A 57 -2.17 1.25 11.58
N VAL A 58 -2.13 2.55 11.24
CA VAL A 58 -2.62 3.06 9.95
C VAL A 58 -1.42 3.54 9.13
N VAL A 59 -1.25 2.96 7.94
CA VAL A 59 -0.06 3.16 7.10
C VAL A 59 -0.50 3.61 5.70
N ASP A 60 0.09 4.68 5.18
CA ASP A 60 -0.16 5.15 3.81
C ASP A 60 0.97 4.79 2.85
N SER A 61 0.59 4.36 1.65
CA SER A 61 1.53 4.14 0.56
C SER A 61 0.99 4.55 -0.82
N TYR A 62 1.88 5.15 -1.59
CA TYR A 62 1.72 5.55 -2.98
C TYR A 62 1.74 4.35 -3.95
N ALA A 63 1.88 3.13 -3.45
CA ALA A 63 1.87 1.92 -4.25
C ALA A 63 0.59 1.83 -5.09
N HIS A 64 0.77 1.79 -6.41
CA HIS A 64 -0.34 1.77 -7.38
C HIS A 64 -0.08 0.83 -8.55
N HIS A 65 1.09 0.17 -8.57
CA HIS A 65 1.41 -0.94 -9.45
C HIS A 65 1.37 -2.28 -8.70
N PRO A 66 0.92 -3.41 -9.30
CA PRO A 66 0.78 -4.69 -8.61
C PRO A 66 2.02 -5.14 -7.81
N ARG A 67 3.23 -4.95 -8.38
CA ARG A 67 4.49 -5.28 -7.70
C ARG A 67 4.72 -4.45 -6.44
N GLU A 68 4.36 -3.17 -6.46
CA GLU A 68 4.49 -2.29 -5.30
C GLU A 68 3.49 -2.71 -4.22
N LEU A 69 2.23 -2.97 -4.59
CA LEU A 69 1.21 -3.44 -3.66
C LEU A 69 1.64 -4.73 -2.94
N ALA A 70 2.13 -5.70 -3.70
CA ALA A 70 2.60 -6.97 -3.13
C ALA A 70 3.77 -6.76 -2.17
N ALA A 71 4.73 -5.89 -2.53
CA ALA A 71 5.88 -5.59 -1.70
C ALA A 71 5.48 -4.87 -0.39
N ASP A 72 4.51 -3.96 -0.46
CA ASP A 72 4.02 -3.20 0.68
C ASP A 72 3.17 -4.04 1.63
N ILE A 73 2.27 -4.87 1.10
CA ILE A 73 1.48 -5.81 1.91
C ILE A 73 2.40 -6.81 2.62
N ALA A 74 3.41 -7.32 1.91
CA ALA A 74 4.39 -8.21 2.52
C ALA A 74 5.20 -7.51 3.62
N ALA A 75 5.67 -6.27 3.39
CA ALA A 75 6.41 -5.49 4.37
C ALA A 75 5.56 -5.13 5.61
N ALA A 76 4.26 -4.93 5.43
CA ALA A 76 3.34 -4.64 6.53
C ALA A 76 2.97 -5.85 7.38
N ARG A 77 3.16 -7.09 6.89
CA ARG A 77 2.69 -8.34 7.53
C ARG A 77 3.56 -8.82 8.72
N ASP A 78 3.95 -7.95 9.65
CA ASP A 78 4.80 -8.27 10.82
C ASP A 78 4.08 -9.14 11.87
N GLY A 79 3.78 -10.38 11.52
CA GLY A 79 3.04 -11.33 12.37
C GLY A 79 1.54 -11.04 12.55
N GLY A 80 1.05 -9.88 12.11
CA GLY A 80 -0.35 -9.45 12.21
C GLY A 80 -1.17 -9.55 10.91
N ARG A 81 -2.45 -9.18 10.98
CA ARG A 81 -3.32 -9.08 9.79
C ARG A 81 -3.11 -7.76 9.06
N VAL A 82 -3.22 -7.81 7.74
CA VAL A 82 -3.17 -6.64 6.87
C VAL A 82 -4.55 -6.39 6.25
N LEU A 83 -5.11 -5.23 6.51
CA LEU A 83 -6.35 -4.73 5.92
C LEU A 83 -5.99 -3.68 4.88
N ALA A 84 -6.39 -3.83 3.62
CA ALA A 84 -6.00 -2.93 2.54
C ALA A 84 -7.19 -2.15 1.98
N LEU A 85 -7.07 -0.83 1.91
CA LEU A 85 -7.92 0.04 1.10
C LEU A 85 -7.14 0.42 -0.16
N PHE A 86 -7.52 -0.12 -1.30
CA PHE A 86 -6.86 0.14 -2.58
C PHE A 86 -7.71 1.05 -3.46
N GLN A 87 -7.10 2.13 -3.96
CA GLN A 87 -7.67 2.97 -5.01
C GLN A 87 -6.89 2.75 -6.32
N PRO A 88 -7.50 2.09 -7.33
CA PRO A 88 -6.88 1.95 -8.64
C PRO A 88 -6.61 3.32 -9.28
N HIS A 89 -5.48 3.47 -9.96
CA HIS A 89 -5.09 4.72 -10.63
C HIS A 89 -5.00 4.52 -12.16
N LEU A 90 -5.74 5.33 -12.92
CA LEU A 90 -6.02 5.22 -14.38
C LEU A 90 -6.96 4.06 -14.75
N TYR A 91 -7.92 4.34 -15.64
CA TYR A 91 -8.84 3.34 -16.18
C TYR A 91 -8.09 2.36 -17.08
N SER A 92 -7.21 2.85 -17.95
CA SER A 92 -6.38 2.00 -18.80
C SER A 92 -5.61 0.98 -17.99
N ARG A 93 -4.89 1.42 -16.95
CA ARG A 93 -4.12 0.51 -16.06
C ARG A 93 -5.02 -0.50 -15.37
N THR A 94 -6.15 -0.06 -14.83
CA THR A 94 -7.12 -0.94 -14.15
C THR A 94 -7.62 -2.03 -15.10
N ARG A 95 -8.00 -1.67 -16.33
CA ARG A 95 -8.45 -2.62 -17.35
C ARG A 95 -7.39 -3.68 -17.67
N HIS A 96 -6.13 -3.28 -17.85
CA HIS A 96 -5.07 -4.20 -18.26
C HIS A 96 -4.53 -5.06 -17.11
N LEU A 97 -4.57 -4.56 -15.88
CA LEU A 97 -3.89 -5.17 -14.73
C LEU A 97 -4.84 -5.68 -13.63
N ALA A 98 -6.14 -5.79 -13.90
CA ALA A 98 -7.13 -6.16 -12.86
C ALA A 98 -6.78 -7.50 -12.18
N ARG A 99 -6.33 -8.51 -12.94
CA ARG A 99 -5.95 -9.83 -12.41
C ARG A 99 -4.65 -9.76 -11.63
N GLU A 100 -3.70 -8.94 -12.05
CA GLU A 100 -2.42 -8.73 -11.37
C GLU A 100 -2.62 -7.95 -10.06
N PHE A 101 -3.52 -6.95 -10.06
CA PHE A 101 -3.94 -6.27 -8.83
C PHE A 101 -4.60 -7.26 -7.87
N ALA A 102 -5.51 -8.10 -8.36
CA ALA A 102 -6.11 -9.17 -7.55
C ALA A 102 -5.05 -10.11 -6.97
N ALA A 103 -4.10 -10.59 -7.76
CA ALA A 103 -3.02 -11.46 -7.28
C ALA A 103 -2.16 -10.79 -6.19
N ALA A 104 -1.84 -9.51 -6.33
CA ALA A 104 -1.10 -8.77 -5.31
C ALA A 104 -1.91 -8.60 -4.00
N LEU A 105 -3.17 -8.20 -4.13
CA LEU A 105 -4.09 -7.96 -3.01
C LEU A 105 -4.52 -9.26 -2.30
N ALA A 106 -4.46 -10.40 -2.98
CA ALA A 106 -4.80 -11.71 -2.40
C ALA A 106 -3.92 -12.09 -1.20
N SER A 107 -2.79 -11.41 -1.01
CA SER A 107 -1.92 -11.57 0.16
C SER A 107 -2.36 -10.77 1.38
N ALA A 108 -3.38 -9.90 1.31
CA ALA A 108 -3.98 -9.20 2.45
C ALA A 108 -5.09 -10.05 3.11
N ASP A 109 -5.54 -9.70 4.32
CA ASP A 109 -6.60 -10.43 5.04
C ASP A 109 -8.00 -9.90 4.77
N VAL A 110 -8.13 -8.59 4.58
CA VAL A 110 -9.37 -7.90 4.20
C VAL A 110 -9.05 -6.87 3.15
N VAL A 111 -9.85 -6.78 2.09
CA VAL A 111 -9.62 -5.82 1.01
C VAL A 111 -10.86 -5.00 0.67
N ALA A 112 -10.75 -3.68 0.74
CA ALA A 112 -11.70 -2.75 0.15
C ALA A 112 -11.07 -2.12 -1.10
N VAL A 113 -11.82 -2.05 -2.20
CA VAL A 113 -11.38 -1.40 -3.43
C VAL A 113 -12.33 -0.27 -3.79
N THR A 114 -11.81 0.93 -3.98
CA THR A 114 -12.60 2.09 -4.40
C THR A 114 -12.86 2.10 -5.89
N ASP A 115 -13.62 3.07 -6.38
CA ASP A 115 -13.62 3.33 -7.82
C ASP A 115 -12.27 3.90 -8.30
N VAL A 116 -12.08 3.90 -9.62
CA VAL A 116 -10.83 4.29 -10.26
C VAL A 116 -10.58 5.78 -10.12
N TYR A 117 -9.43 6.14 -9.55
CA TYR A 117 -8.92 7.50 -9.64
C TYR A 117 -8.48 7.80 -11.08
N ARG A 118 -9.26 8.63 -11.77
CA ARG A 118 -9.10 8.89 -13.21
C ARG A 118 -7.74 9.51 -13.58
N ALA A 119 -7.15 10.29 -12.68
CA ALA A 119 -6.10 11.27 -12.97
C ALA A 119 -6.41 12.11 -14.23
N ARG A 120 -5.83 11.72 -15.38
CA ARG A 120 -5.93 12.41 -16.67
C ARG A 120 -6.84 11.73 -17.69
N GLU A 121 -7.39 10.56 -17.38
CA GLU A 121 -8.19 9.77 -18.32
C GLU A 121 -9.68 10.08 -18.22
N GLN A 122 -10.39 9.85 -19.33
CA GLN A 122 -11.84 9.76 -19.31
C GLN A 122 -12.28 8.38 -18.80
N PRO A 123 -13.43 8.28 -18.13
CA PRO A 123 -14.02 7.00 -17.78
C PRO A 123 -14.13 6.07 -18.99
N ILE A 124 -13.80 4.80 -18.78
CA ILE A 124 -13.98 3.74 -19.77
C ILE A 124 -15.15 2.90 -19.29
N GLU A 125 -16.16 2.74 -20.15
CA GLU A 125 -17.37 1.96 -19.85
C GLU A 125 -16.99 0.56 -19.35
N GLY A 126 -17.60 0.14 -18.23
CA GLY A 126 -17.34 -1.15 -17.59
C GLY A 126 -16.00 -1.28 -16.85
N VAL A 127 -15.15 -0.25 -16.85
CA VAL A 127 -13.87 -0.27 -16.10
C VAL A 127 -14.02 0.48 -14.79
N THR A 128 -14.30 -0.28 -13.72
CA THR A 128 -14.38 0.25 -12.36
C THR A 128 -13.47 -0.56 -11.43
N GLY A 129 -13.31 -0.10 -10.19
CA GLY A 129 -12.65 -0.89 -9.15
C GLY A 129 -13.28 -2.27 -8.93
N LYS A 130 -14.55 -2.46 -9.32
CA LYS A 130 -15.24 -3.75 -9.25
C LYS A 130 -14.52 -4.84 -10.07
N LEU A 131 -13.86 -4.50 -11.16
CA LEU A 131 -13.06 -5.47 -11.93
C LEU A 131 -11.96 -6.12 -11.09
N VAL A 132 -11.31 -5.35 -10.22
CA VAL A 132 -10.29 -5.85 -9.30
C VAL A 132 -10.93 -6.73 -8.23
N VAL A 133 -12.07 -6.29 -7.68
CA VAL A 133 -12.84 -7.02 -6.65
C VAL A 133 -13.30 -8.38 -7.17
N ASP A 134 -13.85 -8.42 -8.38
CA ASP A 134 -14.33 -9.65 -9.01
C ASP A 134 -13.18 -10.61 -9.29
N ALA A 135 -12.08 -10.12 -9.88
CA ALA A 135 -10.88 -10.93 -10.09
C ALA A 135 -10.27 -11.44 -8.77
N LEU A 136 -10.37 -10.67 -7.68
CA LEU A 136 -9.89 -11.04 -6.37
C LEU A 136 -10.77 -12.11 -5.71
N ALA A 137 -12.09 -12.02 -5.88
CA ALA A 137 -13.02 -13.05 -5.46
C ALA A 137 -12.78 -14.39 -6.18
N GLU A 138 -12.42 -14.35 -7.47
CA GLU A 138 -11.97 -15.54 -8.21
C GLU A 138 -10.62 -16.07 -7.71
N THR A 139 -9.66 -15.18 -7.45
CA THR A 139 -8.29 -15.53 -7.04
C THR A 139 -8.22 -16.10 -5.63
N ARG A 140 -9.05 -15.59 -4.70
CA ARG A 140 -9.11 -16.05 -3.31
C ARG A 140 -10.57 -16.19 -2.83
N PRO A 141 -11.25 -17.28 -3.22
CA PRO A 141 -12.63 -17.53 -2.82
C PRO A 141 -12.83 -17.48 -1.30
N GLY A 142 -13.89 -16.81 -0.86
CA GLY A 142 -14.23 -16.67 0.57
C GLY A 142 -13.43 -15.62 1.34
N MET A 143 -12.52 -14.88 0.68
CA MET A 143 -11.86 -13.74 1.33
C MET A 143 -12.86 -12.62 1.65
N GLU A 144 -12.65 -11.96 2.77
CA GLU A 144 -13.44 -10.81 3.15
C GLU A 144 -13.02 -9.58 2.31
N LEU A 145 -13.88 -9.19 1.37
CA LEU A 145 -13.59 -8.12 0.43
C LEU A 145 -14.85 -7.33 0.03
N GLY A 146 -14.66 -6.11 -0.46
CA GLY A 146 -15.76 -5.26 -0.88
C GLY A 146 -15.38 -4.25 -1.95
N TRP A 147 -16.29 -4.06 -2.92
CA TRP A 147 -16.27 -2.87 -3.77
C TRP A 147 -16.93 -1.72 -3.02
N THR A 148 -16.16 -0.68 -2.73
CA THR A 148 -16.58 0.49 -1.95
C THR A 148 -16.28 1.75 -2.75
N PRO A 149 -17.14 2.12 -3.74
CA PRO A 149 -16.83 3.14 -4.74
C PRO A 149 -16.22 4.44 -4.18
N ALA A 150 -16.73 4.91 -3.04
CA ALA A 150 -16.18 6.05 -2.31
C ALA A 150 -15.13 5.62 -1.26
N VAL A 151 -14.10 6.46 -1.07
CA VAL A 151 -13.05 6.27 -0.05
C VAL A 151 -13.67 6.07 1.34
N GLU A 152 -14.68 6.88 1.68
CA GLU A 152 -15.38 6.87 2.96
C GLU A 152 -16.13 5.54 3.21
N GLU A 153 -16.61 4.89 2.16
CA GLU A 153 -17.22 3.57 2.27
C GLU A 153 -16.17 2.51 2.61
N GLY A 154 -15.00 2.60 1.97
CA GLY A 154 -13.84 1.76 2.26
C GLY A 154 -13.34 1.93 3.70
N VAL A 155 -13.22 3.18 4.16
CA VAL A 155 -12.89 3.51 5.56
C VAL A 155 -13.86 2.81 6.51
N ARG A 156 -15.17 3.02 6.34
CA ARG A 156 -16.20 2.39 7.18
C ARG A 156 -16.16 0.87 7.11
N PHE A 157 -15.88 0.31 5.93
CA PHE A 157 -15.79 -1.13 5.73
C PHE A 157 -14.62 -1.74 6.51
N LEU A 158 -13.43 -1.12 6.48
CA LEU A 158 -12.25 -1.62 7.18
C LEU A 158 -12.30 -1.35 8.68
N ALA A 159 -12.74 -0.16 9.12
CA ALA A 159 -12.82 0.19 10.54
C ALA A 159 -13.68 -0.79 11.35
N ARG A 160 -14.79 -1.29 10.79
CA ARG A 160 -15.64 -2.32 11.43
C ARG A 160 -14.98 -3.69 11.58
N ARG A 161 -13.86 -3.93 10.89
CA ARG A 161 -13.18 -5.23 10.81
C ARG A 161 -11.82 -5.23 11.49
N ALA A 162 -11.24 -4.04 11.64
CA ALA A 162 -9.99 -3.80 12.33
C ALA A 162 -10.10 -4.22 13.80
N ARG A 163 -9.02 -4.78 14.32
CA ARG A 163 -8.85 -5.27 15.69
C ARG A 163 -7.42 -4.99 16.13
N THR A 164 -7.19 -4.90 17.44
CA THR A 164 -5.84 -4.73 18.01
C THR A 164 -4.84 -5.71 17.40
N GLY A 165 -3.68 -5.19 16.97
CA GLY A 165 -2.63 -5.93 16.29
C GLY A 165 -2.73 -5.92 14.76
N ASP A 166 -3.80 -5.35 14.20
CA ASP A 166 -3.94 -5.18 12.75
C ASP A 166 -3.14 -3.98 12.21
N ARG A 167 -2.81 -4.07 10.92
CA ARG A 167 -2.32 -2.95 10.11
C ARG A 167 -3.29 -2.63 8.99
N VAL A 168 -3.74 -1.38 8.94
CA VAL A 168 -4.59 -0.86 7.87
C VAL A 168 -3.73 -0.07 6.89
N LEU A 169 -3.69 -0.51 5.64
CA LEU A 169 -2.93 0.12 4.55
C LEU A 169 -3.85 0.90 3.64
N THR A 170 -3.53 2.16 3.38
CA THR A 170 -4.11 2.95 2.29
C THR A 170 -3.16 2.92 1.10
N LEU A 171 -3.63 2.39 -0.04
CA LEU A 171 -2.80 2.06 -1.20
C LEU A 171 -3.33 2.77 -2.45
N GLY A 172 -2.52 3.63 -3.05
CA GLY A 172 -2.83 4.24 -4.34
C GLY A 172 -2.12 5.58 -4.55
N ALA A 173 -2.11 6.04 -5.79
CA ALA A 173 -1.46 7.30 -6.18
C ALA A 173 -2.41 8.51 -6.24
N GLY A 174 -3.71 8.28 -6.05
CA GLY A 174 -4.73 9.32 -6.04
C GLY A 174 -4.90 9.94 -4.65
N ASP A 175 -6.15 10.30 -4.35
CA ASP A 175 -6.58 10.97 -3.12
C ASP A 175 -6.91 10.02 -1.97
N VAL A 176 -6.62 8.72 -2.12
CA VAL A 176 -6.86 7.71 -1.08
C VAL A 176 -6.04 7.93 0.21
N ASP A 177 -4.99 8.76 0.20
CA ASP A 177 -4.24 9.11 1.41
C ASP A 177 -5.11 9.81 2.46
N ARG A 178 -6.14 10.53 2.03
CA ARG A 178 -7.12 11.14 2.96
C ARG A 178 -7.84 10.09 3.81
N ALA A 179 -7.89 8.83 3.34
CA ALA A 179 -8.47 7.73 4.10
C ALA A 179 -7.72 7.46 5.40
N ALA A 180 -6.41 7.71 5.46
CA ALA A 180 -5.63 7.42 6.66
C ALA A 180 -6.15 8.23 7.87
N THR A 181 -6.39 9.53 7.69
CA THR A 181 -6.99 10.38 8.73
C THR A 181 -8.38 9.89 9.11
N LEU A 182 -9.23 9.59 8.10
CA LEU A 182 -10.59 9.12 8.34
C LEU A 182 -10.64 7.77 9.07
N ILE A 183 -9.68 6.88 8.83
CA ILE A 183 -9.55 5.60 9.54
C ILE A 183 -9.16 5.85 10.99
N LEU A 184 -8.19 6.71 11.26
CA LEU A 184 -7.78 7.05 12.63
C LEU A 184 -8.97 7.62 13.42
N GLU A 185 -9.75 8.51 12.82
CA GLU A 185 -10.97 9.06 13.43
C GLU A 185 -12.05 7.99 13.66
N ALA A 186 -12.24 7.06 12.71
CA ALA A 186 -13.24 6.01 12.81
C ALA A 186 -12.89 4.89 13.81
N LEU A 187 -11.63 4.79 14.23
CA LEU A 187 -11.14 3.81 15.20
C LEU A 187 -11.09 4.34 16.64
N ALA A 188 -11.22 5.66 16.83
CA ALA A 188 -11.16 6.33 18.13
C ALA A 188 -12.48 6.21 18.91
#